data_AF-A0A3B3ZB35-F1
#
_entry.id   AF-A0A3B3ZB35-F1
#
_cell.length_a   1.000
_cell.length_b   1.000
_cell.length_c   1.000
_cell.angle_alpha   90.00
_cell.angle_beta   90.00
_cell.angle_gamma   90.00
#
_symmetry.space_group_name_H-M   'P 1'
#
loop_
_entity.id
_entity.type
_entity.pdbx_description
1 polymer ?
#
loop_
_entity_poly.entity_id
_entity_poly.type
_entity_poly.pdbx_seq_one_letter_code
_entity_poly.pdbx_strand_id
1 'polypeptide(L)'
;LWLNNCSVMLQLSVWMEGLQKQLSSELCPCPETVEALQALISQQQQQQANTQVNNHYNVPQGSSVVHVETVLQQLEEAHVQLEELFHQRKIRLDVFLQLRILHQCTLEVMSEMDAWKQDLQKQSQDFSSDKHMERRLAMNNMIYEVIQQGHDLQQYITEVQASGTTAIPEGGTLAPQVEELQHLLQDKQKEVQQMADHTHTLLEQHLQLRHLQSQVKQVLGWINEGEVMLASCLLNSSCLSEAEQLQREHERLQQSIEVTATTLSVAFASGPAPPTSAVCSESGTCIT
;
A
#
# COMPACT_ATOMS: atom_id res chain seq x y z
N LEU A 1 -61.77 -1.63 -26.39
CA LEU A 1 -60.44 -1.65 -27.04
C LEU A 1 -59.76 -0.28 -26.97
N TRP A 2 -60.37 0.79 -27.51
CA TRP A 2 -59.79 2.14 -27.50
C TRP A 2 -59.57 2.74 -26.09
N LEU A 3 -60.57 2.64 -25.21
CA LEU A 3 -60.47 3.04 -23.80
C LEU A 3 -59.42 2.23 -23.02
N ASN A 4 -59.25 0.94 -23.36
CA ASN A 4 -58.22 0.10 -22.74
C ASN A 4 -56.81 0.55 -23.18
N ASN A 5 -56.61 0.87 -24.46
CA ASN A 5 -55.31 1.36 -24.93
C ASN A 5 -54.96 2.75 -24.37
N CYS A 6 -55.93 3.66 -24.27
CA CYS A 6 -55.72 4.95 -23.63
C CYS A 6 -55.39 4.79 -22.13
N SER A 7 -56.06 3.88 -21.43
CA SER A 7 -55.79 3.59 -20.02
C SER A 7 -54.38 3.03 -19.81
N VAL A 8 -53.90 2.16 -20.71
CA VAL A 8 -52.55 1.57 -20.63
C VAL A 8 -51.47 2.62 -20.90
N MET A 9 -51.65 3.51 -21.89
CA MET A 9 -50.68 4.59 -22.13
C MET A 9 -50.61 5.60 -20.98
N LEU A 10 -51.73 5.91 -20.34
CA LEU A 10 -51.77 6.79 -19.17
C LEU A 10 -51.03 6.16 -17.97
N GLN A 11 -51.21 4.85 -17.75
CA GLN A 11 -50.48 4.11 -16.72
C GLN A 11 -48.98 4.08 -16.99
N LEU A 12 -48.57 3.87 -18.24
CA LEU A 12 -47.15 3.87 -18.63
C LEU A 12 -46.51 5.25 -18.43
N SER A 13 -47.22 6.32 -18.82
CA SER A 13 -46.75 7.70 -18.64
C SER A 13 -46.55 8.06 -17.15
N VAL A 14 -47.52 7.76 -16.29
CA VAL A 14 -47.41 8.00 -14.84
C VAL A 14 -46.26 7.21 -14.23
N TRP A 15 -46.09 5.96 -14.67
CA TRP A 15 -44.99 5.11 -14.21
C TRP A 15 -43.62 5.67 -14.63
N MET A 16 -43.45 6.11 -15.88
CA MET A 16 -42.21 6.74 -16.36
C MET A 16 -41.89 8.03 -15.60
N GLU A 17 -42.89 8.87 -15.32
CA GLU A 17 -42.68 10.10 -14.53
C GLU A 17 -42.24 9.78 -13.09
N GLY A 18 -42.80 8.73 -12.48
CA GLY A 18 -42.37 8.22 -11.19
C GLY A 18 -40.92 7.73 -11.20
N LEU A 19 -40.55 6.95 -12.22
CA LEU A 19 -39.20 6.43 -12.40
C LEU A 19 -38.19 7.56 -12.66
N GLN A 20 -38.56 8.54 -13.48
CA GLN A 20 -37.76 9.73 -13.75
C GLN A 20 -37.44 10.51 -12.46
N LYS A 21 -38.44 10.71 -11.57
CA LYS A 21 -38.23 11.33 -10.25
C LYS A 21 -37.29 10.50 -9.38
N GLN A 22 -37.43 9.18 -9.38
CA GLN A 22 -36.56 8.29 -8.61
C GLN A 22 -35.12 8.31 -9.12
N LEU A 23 -34.90 8.26 -10.44
CA LEU A 23 -33.56 8.28 -11.04
C LEU A 23 -32.87 9.64 -10.85
N SER A 24 -33.64 10.72 -10.93
CA SER A 24 -33.16 12.08 -10.72
C SER A 24 -32.90 12.41 -9.25
N SER A 25 -33.38 11.59 -8.31
CA SER A 25 -33.18 11.85 -6.88
C SER A 25 -31.69 11.82 -6.53
N GLU A 26 -31.28 12.77 -5.68
CA GLU A 26 -29.93 12.78 -5.14
C GLU A 26 -29.69 11.53 -4.30
N LEU A 27 -28.49 10.97 -4.40
CA LEU A 27 -28.05 9.82 -3.60
C LEU A 27 -27.70 10.22 -2.16
N CYS A 28 -28.35 11.23 -1.58
CA CYS A 28 -27.93 11.80 -0.30
C CYS A 28 -28.78 11.30 0.88
N PRO A 29 -28.18 10.75 1.97
CA PRO A 29 -26.74 10.53 2.17
C PRO A 29 -26.20 9.38 1.32
N CYS A 30 -25.01 9.57 0.74
CA CYS A 30 -24.33 8.54 -0.05
C CYS A 30 -24.04 7.32 0.85
N PRO A 31 -24.30 6.09 0.39
CA PRO A 31 -23.99 4.92 1.21
C PRO A 31 -22.53 4.91 1.67
N GLU A 32 -22.33 4.47 2.90
CA GLU A 32 -21.01 4.50 3.55
C GLU A 32 -20.12 3.30 3.20
N THR A 33 -20.71 2.21 2.71
CA THR A 33 -19.99 0.96 2.41
C THR A 33 -20.01 0.61 0.92
N VAL A 34 -19.00 -0.14 0.50
CA VAL A 34 -18.85 -0.66 -0.87
C VAL A 34 -20.01 -1.59 -1.23
N GLU A 35 -20.43 -2.44 -0.29
CA GLU A 35 -21.51 -3.42 -0.49
C GLU A 35 -22.85 -2.72 -0.72
N ALA A 36 -23.12 -1.63 0.00
CA ALA A 36 -24.34 -0.86 -0.17
C ALA A 36 -24.41 -0.19 -1.54
N LEU A 37 -23.28 0.35 -2.04
CA LEU A 37 -23.19 0.90 -3.40
C LEU A 37 -23.32 -0.19 -4.47
N GLN A 38 -22.67 -1.34 -4.30
CA GLN A 38 -22.80 -2.48 -5.21
C GLN A 38 -24.24 -3.02 -5.27
N ALA A 39 -24.94 -3.05 -4.14
CA ALA A 39 -26.35 -3.44 -4.08
C ALA A 39 -27.24 -2.45 -4.84
N LEU A 40 -26.99 -1.14 -4.72
CA LEU A 40 -27.71 -0.12 -5.47
C LEU A 40 -27.45 -0.21 -6.97
N ILE A 41 -26.20 -0.43 -7.40
CA ILE A 41 -25.84 -0.63 -8.81
C ILE A 41 -26.56 -1.87 -9.36
N SER A 42 -26.57 -2.96 -8.61
CA SER A 42 -27.26 -4.20 -8.99
C SER A 42 -28.77 -4.00 -9.09
N GLN A 43 -29.38 -3.30 -8.13
CA GLN A 43 -30.80 -2.93 -8.17
C GLN A 43 -31.13 -2.08 -9.39
N GLN A 44 -30.28 -1.10 -9.71
CA GLN A 44 -30.46 -0.23 -10.87
C GLN A 44 -30.37 -1.02 -12.18
N GLN A 45 -29.38 -1.90 -12.34
CA GLN A 45 -29.23 -2.76 -13.52
C GLN A 45 -30.47 -3.63 -13.73
N GLN A 46 -31.04 -4.18 -12.66
CA GLN A 46 -32.29 -4.94 -12.75
C GLN A 46 -33.48 -4.06 -13.16
N GLN A 47 -33.59 -2.84 -12.64
CA GLN A 47 -34.63 -1.89 -13.04
C GLN A 47 -34.52 -1.48 -14.52
N GLN A 48 -33.30 -1.31 -15.03
CA GLN A 48 -33.02 -1.02 -16.44
C GLN A 48 -33.34 -2.22 -17.36
N ALA A 49 -33.06 -3.45 -16.91
CA ALA A 49 -33.42 -4.64 -17.68
C ALA A 49 -34.94 -4.79 -17.81
N ASN A 50 -35.68 -4.48 -16.74
CA ASN A 50 -37.15 -4.58 -16.73
C ASN A 50 -37.84 -3.54 -17.65
N THR A 51 -37.19 -2.41 -17.93
CA THR A 51 -37.70 -1.35 -18.82
C THR A 51 -37.68 -1.81 -20.28
N GLN A 52 -36.64 -2.53 -20.72
CA GLN A 52 -36.47 -2.97 -22.11
C GLN A 52 -37.47 -4.06 -22.54
N VAL A 53 -37.96 -4.88 -21.60
CA VAL A 53 -38.89 -6.00 -21.89
C VAL A 53 -40.29 -5.49 -22.33
N ASN A 54 -40.64 -4.25 -22.01
CA ASN A 54 -42.01 -3.74 -22.18
C ASN A 54 -42.29 -3.15 -23.58
N ASN A 55 -41.30 -3.04 -24.48
CA ASN A 55 -41.38 -2.21 -25.71
C ASN A 55 -42.08 -2.88 -26.93
N HIS A 56 -42.75 -4.03 -26.79
CA HIS A 56 -43.47 -4.67 -27.90
C HIS A 56 -44.97 -4.32 -27.89
N TYR A 57 -45.36 -3.23 -28.54
CA TYR A 57 -46.77 -2.83 -28.67
C TYR A 57 -47.29 -2.99 -30.11
N ASN A 58 -48.36 -3.77 -30.29
CA ASN A 58 -49.10 -3.89 -31.55
C ASN A 58 -50.17 -2.79 -31.63
N VAL A 59 -50.09 -1.92 -32.66
CA VAL A 59 -50.98 -0.76 -32.82
C VAL A 59 -52.28 -1.16 -33.54
N PRO A 60 -53.48 -0.98 -32.94
CA PRO A 60 -54.75 -1.25 -33.61
C PRO A 60 -55.21 -0.06 -34.46
N GLN A 61 -55.67 -0.35 -35.68
CA GLN A 61 -56.22 0.62 -36.61
C GLN A 61 -57.60 1.14 -36.14
N GLY A 62 -57.71 2.42 -35.79
CA GLY A 62 -59.02 2.99 -35.43
C GLY A 62 -59.06 4.39 -34.83
N SER A 63 -58.07 5.26 -35.07
CA SER A 63 -58.10 6.66 -34.64
C SER A 63 -57.45 7.57 -35.68
N SER A 64 -57.62 8.90 -35.54
CA SER A 64 -56.82 9.88 -36.28
C SER A 64 -55.35 9.49 -36.15
N VAL A 65 -54.79 8.95 -37.24
CA VAL A 65 -53.45 8.35 -37.30
C VAL A 65 -52.40 9.29 -36.71
N VAL A 66 -52.57 10.59 -36.96
CA VAL A 66 -51.72 11.69 -36.48
C VAL A 66 -51.64 11.77 -34.95
N HIS A 67 -52.74 11.56 -34.22
CA HIS A 67 -52.72 11.64 -32.76
C HIS A 67 -51.97 10.46 -32.14
N VAL A 68 -52.14 9.25 -32.71
CA VAL A 68 -51.42 8.06 -32.27
C VAL A 68 -49.92 8.19 -32.56
N GLU A 69 -49.55 8.71 -33.74
CA GLU A 69 -48.15 9.02 -34.09
C GLU A 69 -47.53 10.02 -33.11
N THR A 70 -48.24 11.09 -32.74
CA THR A 70 -47.74 12.10 -31.79
C THR A 70 -47.48 11.49 -30.40
N VAL A 71 -48.40 10.67 -29.89
CA VAL A 71 -48.26 10.06 -28.55
C VAL A 71 -47.16 9.00 -28.54
N LEU A 72 -47.01 8.22 -29.62
CA LEU A 72 -45.89 7.28 -29.77
C LEU A 72 -44.55 8.01 -29.80
N GLN A 73 -44.47 9.14 -30.51
CA GLN A 73 -43.24 9.94 -30.55
C GLN A 73 -42.88 10.53 -29.18
N GLN A 74 -43.85 11.02 -28.42
CA GLN A 74 -43.64 11.48 -27.04
C GLN A 74 -43.18 10.34 -26.11
N LEU A 75 -43.69 9.13 -26.31
CA LEU A 75 -43.27 7.95 -25.55
C LEU A 75 -41.82 7.57 -25.85
N GLU A 76 -41.43 7.60 -27.13
CA GLU A 76 -40.06 7.34 -27.57
C GLU A 76 -39.09 8.38 -26.99
N GLU A 77 -39.45 9.66 -27.05
CA GLU A 77 -38.65 10.75 -26.45
C GLU A 77 -38.50 10.58 -24.93
N ALA A 78 -39.58 10.22 -24.23
CA ALA A 78 -39.54 9.94 -22.80
C ALA A 78 -38.67 8.71 -22.46
N HIS A 79 -38.72 7.68 -23.30
CA HIS A 79 -37.87 6.49 -23.16
C HIS A 79 -36.38 6.83 -23.32
N VAL A 80 -36.00 7.60 -24.35
CA VAL A 80 -34.62 8.06 -24.56
C VAL A 80 -34.14 8.91 -23.37
N GLN A 81 -34.99 9.80 -22.84
CA GLN A 81 -34.66 10.58 -21.63
C GLN A 81 -34.42 9.68 -20.40
N LEU A 82 -35.20 8.60 -20.28
CA LEU A 82 -35.05 7.65 -19.19
C LEU A 82 -33.74 6.87 -19.29
N GLU A 83 -33.36 6.44 -20.49
CA GLU A 83 -32.07 5.78 -20.76
C GLU A 83 -30.88 6.68 -20.40
N GLU A 84 -30.96 7.97 -20.75
CA GLU A 84 -29.97 8.96 -20.34
C GLU A 84 -29.89 9.09 -18.81
N LEU A 85 -31.03 9.18 -18.10
CA LEU A 85 -31.03 9.25 -16.64
C LEU A 85 -30.47 7.98 -15.98
N PHE A 86 -30.74 6.80 -16.53
CA PHE A 86 -30.11 5.56 -16.09
C PHE A 86 -28.59 5.62 -16.25
N HIS A 87 -28.12 6.07 -17.41
CA HIS A 87 -26.71 6.21 -17.71
C HIS A 87 -26.01 7.20 -16.76
N GLN A 88 -26.59 8.38 -16.56
CA GLN A 88 -26.07 9.40 -15.65
C GLN A 88 -25.99 8.91 -14.20
N ARG A 89 -27.05 8.26 -13.72
CA ARG A 89 -27.07 7.70 -12.36
C ARG A 89 -26.07 6.55 -12.20
N LYS A 90 -25.86 5.75 -13.24
CA LYS A 90 -24.83 4.69 -13.24
C LYS A 90 -23.43 5.29 -13.09
N ILE A 91 -23.07 6.28 -13.92
CA ILE A 91 -21.78 6.99 -13.81
C ILE A 91 -21.60 7.54 -12.39
N ARG A 92 -22.62 8.20 -11.84
CA ARG A 92 -22.59 8.74 -10.48
C ARG A 92 -22.31 7.66 -9.43
N LEU A 93 -23.02 6.53 -9.50
CA LEU A 93 -22.81 5.40 -8.58
C LEU A 93 -21.42 4.79 -8.74
N ASP A 94 -20.92 4.66 -9.95
CA ASP A 94 -19.58 4.13 -10.24
C ASP A 94 -18.49 5.04 -9.65
N VAL A 95 -18.61 6.37 -9.78
CA VAL A 95 -17.68 7.33 -9.15
C VAL A 95 -17.70 7.18 -7.63
N PHE A 96 -18.88 7.11 -7.00
CA PHE A 96 -18.98 6.92 -5.55
C PHE A 96 -18.40 5.58 -5.10
N LEU A 97 -18.61 4.52 -5.88
CA LEU A 97 -18.07 3.20 -5.59
C LEU A 97 -16.53 3.24 -5.60
N GLN A 98 -15.93 3.81 -6.64
CA GLN A 98 -14.48 3.94 -6.74
C GLN A 98 -13.90 4.80 -5.60
N LEU A 99 -14.58 5.89 -5.23
CA LEU A 99 -14.17 6.70 -4.09
C LEU A 99 -14.18 5.90 -2.78
N ARG A 100 -15.23 5.09 -2.54
CA ARG A 100 -15.32 4.24 -1.33
C ARG A 100 -14.24 3.15 -1.32
N ILE A 101 -13.97 2.52 -2.46
CA ILE A 101 -12.89 1.54 -2.60
C ILE A 101 -11.54 2.20 -2.29
N LEU A 102 -11.26 3.38 -2.85
CA LEU A 102 -10.03 4.12 -2.59
C LEU A 102 -9.86 4.45 -1.09
N HIS A 103 -10.92 4.92 -0.44
CA HIS A 103 -10.93 5.13 1.01
C HIS A 103 -10.60 3.85 1.78
N GLN A 104 -11.24 2.74 1.43
CA GLN A 104 -11.01 1.45 2.09
C GLN A 104 -9.56 0.98 1.92
N CYS A 105 -9.02 1.00 0.69
CA CYS A 105 -7.64 0.62 0.42
C CYS A 105 -6.63 1.53 1.13
N THR A 106 -6.94 2.82 1.28
CA THR A 106 -6.13 3.76 2.07
C THR A 106 -6.07 3.34 3.55
N LEU A 107 -7.21 2.95 4.13
CA LEU A 107 -7.25 2.46 5.52
C LEU A 107 -6.49 1.13 5.68
N GLU A 108 -6.60 0.23 4.70
CA GLU A 108 -5.84 -1.03 4.68
C GLU A 108 -4.33 -0.78 4.69
N VAL A 109 -3.83 0.11 3.82
CA VAL A 109 -2.42 0.56 3.81
C VAL A 109 -1.99 1.10 5.18
N MET A 110 -2.80 1.97 5.78
CA MET A 110 -2.48 2.54 7.10
C MET A 110 -2.41 1.44 8.18
N SER A 111 -3.33 0.49 8.16
CA SER A 111 -3.36 -0.60 9.13
C SER A 111 -2.14 -1.54 8.99
N GLU A 112 -1.75 -1.86 7.76
CA GLU A 112 -0.58 -2.68 7.47
C GLU A 112 0.73 -1.97 7.87
N MET A 113 0.77 -0.65 7.68
CA MET A 113 1.89 0.18 8.10
C MET A 113 2.03 0.18 9.63
N ASP A 114 0.94 0.35 10.36
CA ASP A 114 0.95 0.34 11.83
C ASP A 114 1.28 -1.05 12.38
N ALA A 115 0.81 -2.12 11.73
CA ALA A 115 1.23 -3.48 12.05
C ALA A 115 2.75 -3.65 11.88
N TRP A 116 3.30 -3.19 10.75
CA TRP A 116 4.74 -3.24 10.52
C TRP A 116 5.53 -2.46 11.56
N LYS A 117 5.10 -1.23 11.91
CA LYS A 117 5.73 -0.45 13.00
C LYS A 117 5.77 -1.20 14.32
N GLN A 118 4.67 -1.84 14.70
CA GLN A 118 4.60 -2.63 15.93
C GLN A 118 5.54 -3.83 15.89
N ASP A 119 5.67 -4.49 14.74
CA ASP A 119 6.59 -5.62 14.57
C ASP A 119 8.06 -5.16 14.68
N LEU A 120 8.39 -4.01 14.09
CA LEU A 120 9.71 -3.39 14.23
C LEU A 120 10.05 -3.07 15.70
N GLN A 121 9.07 -2.58 16.47
CA GLN A 121 9.25 -2.27 17.89
C GLN A 121 9.44 -3.52 18.76
N LYS A 122 8.78 -4.63 18.42
CA LYS A 122 8.83 -5.88 19.20
C LYS A 122 10.10 -6.70 18.94
N GLN A 123 10.72 -6.57 17.77
CA GLN A 123 11.87 -7.39 17.38
C GLN A 123 13.21 -6.74 17.74
N SER A 124 13.81 -7.13 18.87
CA SER A 124 15.12 -6.63 19.30
C SER A 124 16.31 -7.54 19.00
N GLN A 125 16.10 -8.83 18.65
CA GLN A 125 17.20 -9.80 18.48
C GLN A 125 17.18 -10.63 17.18
N ASP A 126 16.00 -10.93 16.61
CA ASP A 126 15.84 -11.86 15.47
C ASP A 126 15.59 -11.15 14.12
N PHE A 127 16.19 -9.97 13.96
CA PHE A 127 16.04 -9.20 12.74
C PHE A 127 16.75 -9.88 11.56
N SER A 128 15.98 -10.24 10.52
CA SER A 128 16.52 -10.73 9.25
C SER A 128 16.42 -9.64 8.19
N SER A 129 17.55 -9.36 7.52
CA SER A 129 17.59 -8.40 6.41
C SER A 129 16.65 -8.78 5.27
N ASP A 130 16.48 -10.08 5.02
CA ASP A 130 15.62 -10.58 3.95
C ASP A 130 14.14 -10.30 4.24
N LYS A 131 13.71 -10.55 5.48
CA LYS A 131 12.32 -10.26 5.91
C LYS A 131 12.01 -8.77 5.87
N HIS A 132 12.97 -7.93 6.26
CA HIS A 132 12.84 -6.48 6.18
C HIS A 132 12.68 -6.01 4.72
N MET A 133 13.53 -6.52 3.83
CA MET A 133 13.46 -6.22 2.39
C MET A 133 12.12 -6.63 1.79
N GLU A 134 11.66 -7.85 2.09
CA GLU A 134 10.38 -8.37 1.63
C GLU A 134 9.21 -7.50 2.10
N ARG A 135 9.18 -7.15 3.39
CA ARG A 135 8.12 -6.29 3.95
C ARG A 135 8.15 -4.88 3.38
N ARG A 136 9.34 -4.32 3.15
CA ARG A 136 9.52 -3.02 2.49
C ARG A 136 8.97 -3.03 1.07
N LEU A 137 9.27 -4.05 0.28
CA LEU A 137 8.78 -4.19 -1.08
C LEU A 137 7.26 -4.33 -1.12
N ALA A 138 6.69 -5.20 -0.26
CA ALA A 138 5.25 -5.40 -0.17
C ALA A 138 4.51 -4.10 0.16
N MET A 139 4.99 -3.33 1.16
CA MET A 139 4.40 -2.05 1.54
C MET A 139 4.48 -1.01 0.42
N ASN A 140 5.64 -0.90 -0.24
CA ASN A 140 5.82 0.05 -1.35
C ASN A 140 4.91 -0.27 -2.54
N ASN A 141 4.74 -1.54 -2.88
CA ASN A 141 3.83 -1.96 -3.94
C ASN A 141 2.38 -1.63 -3.58
N MET A 142 1.95 -1.94 -2.35
CA MET A 142 0.61 -1.65 -1.89
C MET A 142 0.30 -0.15 -1.94
N ILE A 143 1.19 0.70 -1.43
CA ILE A 143 1.03 2.17 -1.49
C ILE A 143 0.98 2.66 -2.94
N TYR A 144 1.86 2.14 -3.80
CA TYR A 144 1.89 2.51 -5.22
C TYR A 144 0.57 2.21 -5.92
N GLU A 145 0.02 1.01 -5.75
CA GLU A 145 -1.25 0.60 -6.35
C GLU A 145 -2.40 1.52 -5.93
N VAL A 146 -2.49 1.87 -4.64
CA VAL A 146 -3.56 2.76 -4.15
C VAL A 146 -3.38 4.19 -4.66
N ILE A 147 -2.15 4.69 -4.78
CA ILE A 147 -1.88 6.00 -5.41
C ILE A 147 -2.32 6.01 -6.87
N GLN A 148 -2.02 4.95 -7.64
CA GLN A 148 -2.46 4.85 -9.04
C GLN A 148 -3.99 4.83 -9.15
N GLN A 149 -4.67 4.05 -8.30
CA GLN A 149 -6.14 4.07 -8.24
C GLN A 149 -6.70 5.47 -7.95
N GLY A 150 -6.04 6.22 -7.07
CA GLY A 150 -6.39 7.62 -6.80
C GLY A 150 -6.27 8.51 -8.04
N HIS A 151 -5.18 8.37 -8.81
CA HIS A 151 -4.97 9.13 -10.04
C HIS A 151 -5.99 8.77 -11.13
N ASP A 152 -6.25 7.48 -11.32
CA ASP A 152 -7.24 6.99 -12.27
C ASP A 152 -8.64 7.52 -11.94
N LEU A 153 -9.02 7.54 -10.65
CA LEU A 153 -10.29 8.11 -10.21
C LEU A 153 -10.36 9.63 -10.43
N GLN A 154 -9.29 10.37 -10.16
CA GLN A 154 -9.24 11.81 -10.42
C GLN A 154 -9.43 12.11 -11.91
N GLN A 155 -8.77 11.32 -12.78
CA GLN A 155 -8.94 11.43 -14.22
C GLN A 155 -10.39 11.12 -14.62
N TYR A 156 -10.98 10.05 -14.09
CA TYR A 156 -12.36 9.67 -14.37
C TYR A 156 -13.36 10.77 -13.97
N ILE A 157 -13.19 11.37 -12.79
CA ILE A 157 -14.01 12.51 -12.35
C ILE A 157 -13.87 13.69 -13.31
N THR A 158 -12.65 14.01 -13.75
CA THR A 158 -12.37 15.12 -14.66
C THR A 158 -13.04 14.91 -16.02
N GLU A 159 -12.97 13.70 -16.57
CA GLU A 159 -13.61 13.34 -17.84
C GLU A 159 -15.14 13.42 -17.76
N VAL A 160 -15.74 12.92 -16.68
CA VAL A 160 -17.19 13.00 -16.42
C VAL A 160 -17.67 14.44 -16.25
N GLN A 161 -16.85 15.30 -15.64
CA GLN A 161 -17.16 16.73 -15.53
C GLN A 161 -17.05 17.43 -16.90
N ALA A 162 -16.07 17.06 -17.72
CA ALA A 162 -15.88 17.62 -19.05
C ALA A 162 -16.99 17.21 -20.04
N SER A 163 -17.62 16.04 -19.85
CA SER A 163 -18.73 15.57 -20.71
C SER A 163 -20.06 16.30 -20.48
N GLY A 164 -20.13 17.26 -19.55
CA GLY A 164 -21.35 18.03 -19.27
C GLY A 164 -22.43 17.22 -18.54
N THR A 165 -22.08 16.03 -18.04
CA THR A 165 -22.97 15.21 -17.24
C THR A 165 -23.17 15.89 -15.88
N THR A 166 -24.39 16.28 -15.52
CA THR A 166 -24.77 16.82 -14.19
C THR A 166 -24.72 15.74 -13.09
N ALA A 167 -23.76 14.82 -13.20
CA ALA A 167 -23.58 13.67 -12.31
C ALA A 167 -23.12 14.09 -10.91
N ILE A 168 -22.67 15.32 -10.70
CA ILE A 168 -22.21 15.80 -9.39
C ILE A 168 -23.00 17.08 -9.05
N PRO A 169 -23.76 17.11 -7.93
CA PRO A 169 -24.48 18.31 -7.52
C PRO A 169 -23.52 19.47 -7.26
N GLU A 170 -23.92 20.71 -7.53
CA GLU A 170 -23.11 21.93 -7.44
C GLU A 170 -22.50 22.24 -6.04
N GLY A 171 -22.77 21.40 -5.02
CA GLY A 171 -22.27 21.59 -3.65
C GLY A 171 -21.43 20.45 -3.07
N GLY A 172 -21.20 19.34 -3.80
CA GLY A 172 -20.47 18.17 -3.30
C GLY A 172 -19.24 17.86 -4.14
N THR A 173 -18.15 18.61 -3.96
CA THR A 173 -16.94 18.41 -4.75
C THR A 173 -16.24 17.10 -4.33
N LEU A 174 -16.32 16.07 -5.19
CA LEU A 174 -15.64 14.78 -5.00
C LEU A 174 -14.13 14.87 -5.27
N ALA A 175 -13.71 15.73 -6.20
CA ALA A 175 -12.32 16.00 -6.53
C ALA A 175 -11.43 16.35 -5.31
N PRO A 176 -11.79 17.32 -4.43
CA PRO A 176 -10.97 17.64 -3.26
C PRO A 176 -10.87 16.48 -2.25
N GLN A 177 -11.89 15.60 -2.17
CA GLN A 177 -11.80 14.41 -1.32
C GLN A 177 -10.77 13.41 -1.86
N VAL A 178 -10.75 13.21 -3.18
CA VAL A 178 -9.72 12.37 -3.83
C VAL A 178 -8.33 13.00 -3.69
N GLU A 179 -8.21 14.32 -3.85
CA GLU A 179 -6.96 15.05 -3.65
C GLU A 179 -6.43 14.95 -2.21
N GLU A 180 -7.31 15.06 -1.21
CA GLU A 180 -6.96 14.89 0.20
C GLU A 180 -6.43 13.48 0.48
N LEU A 181 -7.09 12.44 -0.05
CA LEU A 181 -6.62 11.05 0.07
C LEU A 181 -5.28 10.84 -0.62
N GLN A 182 -5.08 11.40 -1.82
CA GLN A 182 -3.80 11.30 -2.52
C GLN A 182 -2.67 11.97 -1.73
N HIS A 183 -2.91 13.16 -1.16
CA HIS A 183 -1.94 13.82 -0.30
C HIS A 183 -1.59 12.98 0.93
N LEU A 184 -2.61 12.41 1.58
CA LEU A 184 -2.41 11.51 2.72
C LEU A 184 -1.55 10.29 2.33
N LEU A 185 -1.84 9.64 1.20
CA LEU A 185 -1.08 8.49 0.71
C LEU A 185 0.38 8.85 0.39
N GLN A 186 0.64 10.02 -0.19
CA GLN A 186 2.00 10.50 -0.44
C GLN A 186 2.77 10.72 0.86
N ASP A 187 2.12 11.26 1.90
CA ASP A 187 2.76 11.44 3.19
C ASP A 187 3.03 10.09 3.87
N LYS A 188 2.10 9.12 3.75
CA LYS A 188 2.32 7.75 4.21
C LYS A 188 3.45 7.05 3.47
N GLN A 189 3.60 7.28 2.16
CA GLN A 189 4.72 6.77 1.38
C GLN A 189 6.07 7.27 1.90
N LYS A 190 6.19 8.58 2.18
CA LYS A 190 7.40 9.16 2.75
C LYS A 190 7.70 8.58 4.13
N GLU A 191 6.69 8.42 4.96
CA GLU A 191 6.82 7.88 6.31
C GLU A 191 7.28 6.40 6.28
N VAL A 192 6.73 5.59 5.38
CA VAL A 192 7.19 4.21 5.13
C VAL A 192 8.66 4.18 4.70
N GLN A 193 9.04 5.05 3.75
CA GLN A 193 10.40 5.10 3.25
C GLN A 193 11.40 5.44 4.38
N GLN A 194 11.10 6.46 5.19
CA GLN A 194 11.93 6.86 6.33
C GLN A 194 12.09 5.73 7.36
N MET A 195 10.98 5.07 7.71
CA MET A 195 11.00 3.93 8.63
C MET A 195 11.82 2.76 8.08
N ALA A 196 11.67 2.46 6.80
CA ALA A 196 12.38 1.38 6.13
C ALA A 196 13.89 1.64 6.08
N ASP A 197 14.30 2.87 5.77
CA ASP A 197 15.70 3.29 5.69
C ASP A 197 16.35 3.28 7.08
N HIS A 198 15.66 3.82 8.09
CA HIS A 198 16.14 3.79 9.47
C HIS A 198 16.42 2.35 9.95
N THR A 199 15.47 1.45 9.69
CA THR A 199 15.60 0.04 10.04
C THR A 199 16.73 -0.65 9.28
N HIS A 200 16.92 -0.31 8.01
CA HIS A 200 18.01 -0.84 7.20
C HIS A 200 19.38 -0.45 7.77
N THR A 201 19.56 0.81 8.17
CA THR A 201 20.79 1.26 8.83
C THR A 201 21.05 0.53 10.15
N LEU A 202 20.01 0.32 10.98
CA LEU A 202 20.16 -0.44 12.23
C LEU A 202 20.58 -1.90 11.97
N LEU A 203 20.02 -2.52 10.93
CA LEU A 203 20.37 -3.87 10.51
C LEU A 203 21.83 -4.00 10.08
N GLU A 204 22.32 -3.04 9.30
CA GLU A 204 23.72 -2.98 8.88
C GLU A 204 24.65 -2.83 10.09
N GLN A 205 24.32 -1.93 11.03
CA GLN A 205 25.09 -1.74 12.26
C GLN A 205 25.13 -3.02 13.11
N HIS A 206 24.00 -3.72 13.26
CA HIS A 206 23.95 -5.00 13.98
C HIS A 206 24.79 -6.08 13.29
N LEU A 207 24.79 -6.14 11.96
CA LEU A 207 25.61 -7.08 11.20
C LEU A 207 27.11 -6.79 11.39
N GLN A 208 27.50 -5.51 11.31
CA GLN A 208 28.87 -5.08 11.59
C GLN A 208 29.31 -5.43 13.01
N LEU A 209 28.45 -5.20 14.01
CA LEU A 209 28.74 -5.56 15.40
C LEU A 209 28.91 -7.06 15.58
N ARG A 210 28.05 -7.89 14.97
CA ARG A 210 28.20 -9.35 15.00
C ARG A 210 29.49 -9.80 14.34
N HIS A 211 29.88 -9.17 13.23
CA HIS A 211 31.15 -9.45 12.56
C HIS A 211 32.34 -9.13 13.47
N LEU A 212 32.35 -7.94 14.09
CA LEU A 212 33.38 -7.55 15.05
C LEU A 212 33.44 -8.51 16.25
N GLN A 213 32.28 -8.88 16.82
CA GLN A 213 32.22 -9.86 17.90
C GLN A 213 32.81 -11.22 17.49
N SER A 214 32.59 -11.66 16.25
CA SER A 214 33.20 -12.87 15.70
C SER A 214 34.72 -12.74 15.58
N GLN A 215 35.22 -11.61 15.08
CA GLN A 215 36.65 -11.34 14.98
C GLN A 215 37.32 -11.33 16.36
N VAL A 216 36.72 -10.67 17.35
CA VAL A 216 37.23 -10.65 18.73
C VAL A 216 37.28 -12.07 19.32
N LYS A 217 36.24 -12.88 19.12
CA LYS A 217 36.24 -14.29 19.57
C LYS A 217 37.35 -15.10 18.91
N GLN A 218 37.60 -14.88 17.63
CA GLN A 218 38.67 -15.56 16.90
C GLN A 218 40.05 -15.20 17.48
N VAL A 219 40.29 -13.91 17.73
CA VAL A 219 41.54 -13.45 18.35
C VAL A 219 41.71 -14.02 19.75
N LEU A 220 40.66 -14.03 20.58
CA LEU A 220 40.71 -14.64 21.90
C LEU A 220 41.05 -16.14 21.82
N GLY A 221 40.54 -16.84 20.80
CA GLY A 221 40.90 -18.23 20.52
C GLY A 221 42.39 -18.40 20.23
N TRP A 222 42.97 -17.56 19.37
CA TRP A 222 44.39 -17.59 19.06
C TRP A 222 45.27 -17.29 20.27
N ILE A 223 44.88 -16.33 21.12
CA ILE A 223 45.60 -16.02 22.36
C ILE A 223 45.60 -17.24 23.27
N ASN A 224 44.44 -17.86 23.49
CA ASN A 224 44.30 -19.04 24.34
C ASN A 224 45.10 -20.24 23.79
N GLU A 225 45.11 -20.44 22.47
CA GLU A 225 45.96 -21.46 21.82
C GLU A 225 47.46 -21.19 22.05
N GLY A 226 47.88 -19.92 21.92
CA GLY A 226 49.25 -19.50 22.20
C GLY A 226 49.66 -19.72 23.66
N GLU A 227 48.77 -19.40 24.61
CA GLU A 227 48.99 -19.64 26.04
C GLU A 227 49.18 -21.14 26.34
N VAL A 228 48.36 -22.02 25.73
CA VAL A 228 48.50 -23.47 25.87
C VAL A 228 49.83 -23.98 25.29
N MET A 229 50.24 -23.48 24.13
CA MET A 229 51.53 -23.83 23.53
C MET A 229 52.70 -23.42 24.43
N LEU A 230 52.71 -22.18 24.93
CA LEU A 230 53.74 -21.68 25.84
C LEU A 230 53.79 -22.51 27.13
N ALA A 231 52.64 -22.89 27.69
CA ALA A 231 52.59 -23.73 28.88
C ALA A 231 53.23 -25.12 28.65
N SER A 232 53.09 -25.71 27.46
CA SER A 232 53.74 -26.98 27.11
C SER A 232 55.26 -26.89 26.92
N CYS A 233 55.78 -25.69 26.62
CA CYS A 233 57.21 -25.45 26.41
C CYS A 233 58.02 -25.24 27.71
N LEU A 234 57.37 -25.20 28.87
CA LEU A 234 58.02 -24.96 30.18
C LEU A 234 58.73 -26.20 30.77
N LEU A 235 58.77 -27.31 30.05
CA LEU A 235 59.54 -28.50 30.42
C LEU A 235 61.00 -28.33 29.97
N ASN A 236 61.95 -28.51 30.90
CA ASN A 236 63.38 -28.40 30.59
C ASN A 236 63.80 -29.43 29.53
N SER A 237 64.34 -28.98 28.39
CA SER A 237 64.82 -29.87 27.34
C SER A 237 65.98 -30.73 27.84
N SER A 238 65.88 -32.04 27.67
CA SER A 238 66.88 -33.01 28.11
C SER A 238 67.89 -33.36 27.00
N CYS A 239 67.64 -32.93 25.75
CA CYS A 239 68.51 -33.19 24.60
C CYS A 239 68.43 -32.11 23.49
N LEU A 240 69.44 -32.05 22.60
CA LEU A 240 69.53 -31.07 21.50
C LEU A 240 68.33 -31.12 20.55
N SER A 241 67.84 -32.32 20.21
CA SER A 241 66.68 -32.49 19.31
C SER A 241 65.40 -31.88 19.89
N GLU A 242 65.25 -31.88 21.21
CA GLU A 242 64.10 -31.30 21.92
C GLU A 242 64.22 -29.77 21.96
N ALA A 243 65.43 -29.23 22.15
CA ALA A 243 65.70 -27.80 22.07
C ALA A 243 65.47 -27.24 20.65
N GLU A 244 65.90 -27.95 19.59
CA GLU A 244 65.64 -27.56 18.19
C GLU A 244 64.15 -27.64 17.82
N GLN A 245 63.40 -28.56 18.44
CA GLN A 245 61.94 -28.62 18.28
C GLN A 245 61.26 -27.43 18.95
N LEU A 246 61.61 -27.11 20.20
CA LEU A 246 61.09 -25.95 20.92
C LEU A 246 61.42 -24.64 20.20
N GLN A 247 62.60 -24.53 19.58
CA GLN A 247 62.96 -23.37 18.77
C GLN A 247 62.05 -23.22 17.54
N ARG A 248 61.76 -24.31 16.81
CA ARG A 248 60.82 -24.28 15.67
C ARG A 248 59.39 -23.93 16.09
N GLU A 249 58.95 -24.43 17.25
CA GLU A 249 57.63 -24.08 17.81
C GLU A 249 57.57 -22.60 18.22
N HIS A 250 58.66 -22.05 18.78
CA HIS A 250 58.78 -20.63 19.10
C HIS A 250 58.75 -19.73 17.86
N GLU A 251 59.52 -20.05 16.81
CA GLU A 251 59.52 -19.29 15.55
C GLU A 251 58.14 -19.30 14.88
N ARG A 252 57.43 -20.44 14.95
CA ARG A 252 56.05 -20.56 14.47
C ARG A 252 55.07 -19.72 15.29
N LEU A 253 55.23 -19.70 16.62
CA LEU A 253 54.42 -18.86 17.49
C LEU A 253 54.63 -17.37 17.17
N GLN A 254 55.87 -16.95 16.94
CA GLN A 254 56.19 -15.57 16.59
C GLN A 254 55.47 -15.11 15.31
N GLN A 255 55.46 -15.95 14.27
CA GLN A 255 54.71 -15.67 13.03
C GLN A 255 53.20 -15.58 13.29
N SER A 256 52.65 -16.45 14.15
CA SER A 256 51.23 -16.41 14.53
C SER A 256 50.86 -15.11 15.26
N ILE A 257 51.75 -14.62 16.12
CA ILE A 257 51.57 -13.34 16.83
C ILE A 257 51.55 -12.17 15.84
N GLU A 258 52.46 -12.13 14.87
CA GLU A 258 52.51 -11.06 13.85
C GLU A 258 51.25 -11.05 12.96
N VAL A 259 50.75 -12.23 12.56
CA VAL A 259 49.48 -12.35 11.81
C VAL A 259 48.29 -11.93 12.65
N THR A 260 48.27 -12.26 13.94
CA THR A 260 47.21 -11.84 14.88
C THR A 260 47.22 -10.33 15.06
N ALA A 261 48.39 -9.72 15.24
CA ALA A 261 48.55 -8.29 15.41
C ALA A 261 48.13 -7.50 14.16
N THR A 262 48.49 -7.97 12.97
CA THR A 262 48.07 -7.35 11.70
C THR A 262 46.56 -7.47 11.48
N THR A 263 45.97 -8.65 11.77
CA THR A 263 44.53 -8.87 11.67
C THR A 263 43.74 -7.96 12.63
N LEU A 264 44.21 -7.80 13.86
CA LEU A 264 43.64 -6.85 14.83
C LEU A 264 43.72 -5.42 14.31
N SER A 265 44.87 -4.99 13.80
CA SER A 265 45.05 -3.64 13.27
C SER A 265 44.10 -3.33 12.11
N VAL A 266 43.84 -4.30 11.24
CA VAL A 266 42.88 -4.16 10.12
C VAL A 266 41.44 -4.15 10.64
N ALA A 267 41.07 -5.07 11.54
CA ALA A 267 39.73 -5.14 12.11
C ALA A 267 39.32 -3.82 12.80
N PHE A 268 40.24 -3.21 13.56
CA PHE A 268 40.01 -1.91 14.21
C PHE A 268 40.04 -0.74 13.23
N ALA A 269 40.81 -0.80 12.14
CA ALA A 269 40.81 0.22 11.10
C ALA A 269 39.54 0.19 10.23
N SER A 270 38.86 -0.95 10.14
CA SER A 270 37.60 -1.13 9.39
C SER A 270 36.31 -0.87 10.20
N GLY A 271 36.41 -0.51 11.48
CA GLY A 271 35.25 -0.14 12.30
C GLY A 271 34.62 1.19 11.86
N PRO A 272 33.31 1.41 12.07
CA PRO A 272 32.66 2.65 11.68
C PRO A 272 33.28 3.83 12.45
N ALA A 273 33.52 4.94 11.74
CA ALA A 273 33.97 6.18 12.38
C ALA A 273 32.96 6.60 13.45
N PRO A 274 33.42 7.03 14.66
CA PRO A 274 32.51 7.49 15.70
C PRO A 274 31.70 8.70 15.19
N PRO A 275 30.41 8.84 15.59
CA PRO A 275 29.60 9.98 15.18
C PRO A 275 30.28 11.27 15.65
N THR A 276 30.36 12.24 14.75
CA THR A 276 31.10 13.52 14.85
C THR A 276 30.56 14.50 15.91
N SER A 277 29.78 14.05 16.89
CA SER A 277 29.21 14.90 17.94
C SER A 277 29.76 14.67 19.36
N ALA A 278 30.67 13.72 19.56
CA ALA A 278 31.33 13.55 20.86
C ALA A 278 32.57 14.44 20.97
N VAL A 279 32.38 15.70 21.37
CA VAL A 279 33.47 16.50 21.96
C VAL A 279 33.80 15.85 23.31
N CYS A 280 34.82 14.98 23.33
CA CYS A 280 35.42 14.51 24.57
C CYS A 280 36.21 15.67 25.19
N SER A 281 35.68 16.28 26.24
CA SER A 281 36.45 17.13 27.14
C SER A 281 37.50 16.28 27.86
N GLU A 282 38.76 16.73 27.86
CA GLU A 282 39.97 16.08 28.38
C GLU A 282 39.98 15.70 29.88
N SER A 283 38.86 15.77 30.59
CA SER A 283 38.78 15.34 31.99
C SER A 283 38.07 14.00 32.09
N GLY A 284 38.85 12.93 32.03
CA GLY A 284 38.41 11.53 32.11
C GLY A 284 37.66 11.18 33.39
N THR A 285 36.34 11.31 33.37
CA THR A 285 35.45 10.59 34.29
C THR A 285 34.09 10.38 33.65
N CYS A 286 33.85 9.22 33.05
CA CYS A 286 32.48 8.75 32.79
C CYS A 286 31.95 8.16 34.09
N ILE A 287 30.89 8.77 34.64
CA ILE A 287 30.05 8.17 35.67
C ILE A 287 29.01 7.31 34.96
N THR A 288 28.72 6.14 35.54
CA THR A 288 27.69 5.15 35.17
C THR A 288 26.35 5.74 34.79
#